data_AF-A0A2L2X8U6-F1
#
_entry.id   AF-A0A2L2X8U6-F1
#
_cell.length_a   1.000
_cell.length_b   1.000
_cell.length_c   1.000
_cell.angle_alpha   90.00
_cell.angle_beta   90.00
_cell.angle_gamma   90.00
#
_symmetry.space_group_name_H-M   'P 1'
#
loop_
_entity.id
_entity.type
_entity.pdbx_description
1 polymer ?
#
loop_
_entity_poly.entity_id
_entity_poly.type
_entity_poly.pdbx_seq_one_letter_code
_entity_poly.pdbx_strand_id
1 'polypeptide(L)'
;MNRGEDFLKKTLLQAELNRMKHGDESTDDQRLPDDWALIAGEHMGHLLGAVRKQDWARVEQEILHVSGPLLELHETLIRKGLVNGKM
;
A
#
# COMPACT_ATOMS: atom_id res chain seq x y z
N MET A 1 -12.42 -18.91 -1.48
CA MET A 1 -11.43 -18.04 -0.82
C MET A 1 -12.02 -17.52 0.46
N ASN A 2 -11.22 -17.41 1.51
CA ASN A 2 -11.65 -16.74 2.73
C ASN A 2 -11.59 -15.21 2.54
N ARG A 3 -12.26 -14.43 3.40
CA ARG A 3 -12.33 -12.96 3.28
C ARG A 3 -10.95 -12.28 3.27
N GLY A 4 -9.96 -12.88 3.93
CA GLY A 4 -8.59 -12.37 3.98
C GLY A 4 -7.83 -12.56 2.67
N GLU A 5 -8.01 -13.70 2.00
CA GLU A 5 -7.42 -13.97 0.67
C GLU A 5 -7.93 -13.01 -0.39
N ASP A 6 -9.23 -12.70 -0.39
CA ASP A 6 -9.81 -11.73 -1.31
C ASP A 6 -9.30 -10.31 -1.05
N PHE A 7 -9.11 -9.94 0.21
CA PHE A 7 -8.53 -8.65 0.60
C PHE A 7 -7.07 -8.53 0.13
N LEU A 8 -6.26 -9.57 0.33
CA LEU A 8 -4.88 -9.62 -0.14
C LEU A 8 -4.81 -9.51 -1.67
N LYS A 9 -5.68 -10.21 -2.40
CA LYS A 9 -5.76 -10.09 -3.86
C LYS A 9 -6.07 -8.68 -4.32
N LYS A 10 -7.06 -8.01 -3.70
CA LYS A 10 -7.39 -6.61 -4.01
C LYS A 10 -6.20 -5.68 -3.72
N THR A 11 -5.48 -5.93 -2.64
CA THR A 11 -4.29 -5.16 -2.25
C THR A 11 -3.15 -5.33 -3.27
N LEU A 12 -2.87 -6.57 -3.67
CA LEU A 12 -1.88 -6.89 -4.71
C LEU A 12 -2.24 -6.26 -6.05
N LEU A 13 -3.51 -6.34 -6.45
CA LEU A 13 -4.00 -5.69 -7.67
C LEU A 13 -3.87 -4.16 -7.58
N GLN A 14 -4.16 -3.55 -6.42
CA GLN A 14 -3.99 -2.12 -6.24
C GLN A 14 -2.51 -1.71 -6.33
N ALA A 15 -1.61 -2.50 -5.77
CA ALA A 15 -0.17 -2.30 -5.88
C ALA A 15 0.29 -2.38 -7.35
N GLU A 16 -0.14 -3.42 -8.07
CA GLU A 16 0.11 -3.58 -9.52
C GLU A 16 -0.43 -2.40 -10.33
N LEU A 17 -1.67 -1.98 -10.09
CA LEU A 17 -2.28 -0.82 -10.76
C LEU A 17 -1.53 0.48 -10.48
N ASN A 18 -1.01 0.66 -9.27
CA ASN A 18 -0.21 1.83 -8.93
C ASN A 18 1.09 1.86 -9.76
N ARG A 19 1.79 0.72 -9.87
CA ARG A 19 2.99 0.58 -10.71
C ARG A 19 2.69 0.85 -12.18
N MET A 20 1.58 0.34 -12.69
CA MET A 20 1.15 0.57 -14.08
C MET A 20 0.80 2.04 -14.37
N LYS A 21 0.11 2.72 -13.44
CA LYS A 21 -0.40 4.09 -13.63
C LYS A 21 0.71 5.14 -13.58
N HIS A 22 1.76 4.90 -12.81
CA HIS A 22 2.90 5.82 -12.71
C HIS A 22 3.93 5.66 -13.84
N GLY A 23 3.72 4.73 -14.78
CA GLY A 23 4.28 4.76 -16.14
C GLY A 23 5.78 4.48 -16.26
N ASP A 24 6.49 4.35 -15.15
CA ASP A 24 7.89 3.96 -15.11
C ASP A 24 8.11 3.05 -13.90
N GLU A 25 7.98 1.73 -14.11
CA GLU A 25 8.26 0.71 -13.09
C GLU A 25 9.62 0.96 -12.41
N SER A 26 10.57 1.57 -13.11
CA SER A 26 11.88 1.92 -12.58
C SER A 26 11.84 3.02 -11.51
N THR A 27 10.85 3.92 -11.51
CA THR A 27 10.71 4.97 -10.49
C THR A 27 10.08 4.43 -9.21
N ASP A 28 9.07 3.57 -9.29
CA ASP A 28 8.47 2.93 -8.11
C ASP A 28 9.42 1.87 -7.52
N ASP A 29 10.18 1.14 -8.35
CA ASP A 29 11.24 0.25 -7.87
C ASP A 29 12.42 1.01 -7.25
N GLN A 30 12.59 2.28 -7.57
CA GLN A 30 13.63 3.13 -6.98
C GLN A 30 13.15 3.95 -5.78
N ARG A 31 11.85 4.00 -5.50
CA ARG A 31 11.34 4.73 -4.32
C ARG A 31 12.05 4.27 -3.06
N LEU A 32 12.38 5.24 -2.21
CA LEU A 32 13.02 4.96 -0.94
C LEU A 32 11.97 4.44 0.04
N PRO A 33 12.37 3.67 1.06
CA PRO A 33 11.46 3.26 2.14
C PRO A 33 10.68 4.44 2.73
N ASP A 34 11.34 5.59 2.90
CA ASP A 34 10.73 6.78 3.47
C ASP A 34 9.58 7.32 2.59
N ASP A 35 9.70 7.24 1.27
CA ASP A 35 8.64 7.66 0.35
C ASP A 35 7.41 6.75 0.49
N TRP A 36 7.62 5.43 0.56
CA TRP A 36 6.52 4.48 0.77
C TRP A 36 5.84 4.68 2.12
N ALA A 37 6.62 4.96 3.17
CA ALA A 37 6.09 5.27 4.49
C ALA A 37 5.25 6.56 4.49
N LEU A 38 5.69 7.59 3.77
CA LEU A 38 4.94 8.84 3.62
C LEU A 38 3.62 8.64 2.89
N ILE A 39 3.60 7.87 1.79
CA ILE A 39 2.38 7.55 1.05
C ILE A 39 1.40 6.76 1.93
N ALA A 40 1.89 5.77 2.67
CA ALA A 40 1.06 5.03 3.63
C ALA A 40 0.47 5.97 4.70
N GLY A 41 1.28 6.93 5.19
CA GLY A 41 0.85 7.95 6.14
C GLY A 41 -0.23 8.89 5.59
N GLU A 42 -0.11 9.32 4.33
CA GLU A 42 -1.12 10.15 3.66
C GLU A 42 -2.47 9.42 3.57
N HIS A 43 -2.46 8.18 3.08
CA HIS A 43 -3.67 7.37 2.98
C HIS A 43 -4.26 7.01 4.35
N MET A 44 -3.42 6.86 5.38
CA MET A 44 -3.90 6.73 6.76
C MET A 44 -4.64 7.99 7.21
N GLY A 45 -4.13 9.18 6.87
CA GLY A 45 -4.83 10.45 7.12
C GLY A 45 -6.21 10.50 6.45
N HIS A 46 -6.29 10.10 5.18
CA HIS A 46 -7.55 10.00 4.45
C HIS A 46 -8.51 8.99 5.07
N LEU A 47 -8.02 7.81 5.47
CA LEU A 47 -8.78 6.77 6.16
C LEU A 47 -9.42 7.32 7.45
N LEU A 48 -8.62 7.96 8.31
CA LEU A 48 -9.11 8.56 9.55
C LEU A 48 -10.16 9.65 9.28
N GLY A 49 -9.96 10.46 8.23
CA GLY A 49 -10.93 11.44 7.77
C GLY A 49 -12.26 10.83 7.34
N ALA A 50 -12.22 9.71 6.61
CA ALA A 50 -13.41 8.97 6.16
C ALA A 50 -14.16 8.33 7.32
N VAL A 51 -13.45 7.70 8.27
CA VAL A 51 -14.04 7.13 9.50
C VAL A 51 -14.79 8.20 10.28
N ARG A 52 -14.17 9.37 10.48
CA ARG A 52 -14.79 10.50 11.20
C ARG A 52 -16.09 10.97 10.53
N LYS A 53 -16.20 10.86 9.21
CA LYS A 53 -17.40 11.22 8.43
C LYS A 53 -18.39 10.07 8.25
N GLN A 54 -18.08 8.87 8.76
CA GLN A 54 -18.84 7.64 8.54
C GLN A 54 -19.02 7.30 7.04
N ASP A 55 -18.05 7.67 6.22
CA ASP A 55 -18.03 7.35 4.78
C ASP A 55 -17.43 5.96 4.57
N TRP A 56 -18.23 4.91 4.75
CA TRP A 56 -17.76 3.53 4.75
C TRP A 56 -17.24 3.05 3.40
N ALA A 57 -17.76 3.59 2.30
CA ALA A 57 -17.25 3.30 0.96
C ALA A 57 -15.82 3.84 0.81
N ARG A 58 -15.58 5.08 1.27
CA ARG A 58 -14.23 5.65 1.28
C ARG A 58 -13.30 4.95 2.27
N VAL A 59 -13.82 4.48 3.41
CA VAL A 59 -13.05 3.64 4.35
C VAL A 59 -12.53 2.39 3.67
N GLU A 60 -13.39 1.61 2.97
CA GLU A 60 -12.93 0.41 2.26
C GLU A 60 -11.85 0.73 1.23
N GLN A 61 -12.01 1.84 0.50
CA GLN A 61 -11.04 2.30 -0.48
C GLN A 61 -9.68 2.66 0.16
N GLU A 62 -9.68 3.47 1.22
CA GLU A 62 -8.42 3.90 1.85
C GLU A 62 -7.71 2.77 2.62
N ILE A 63 -8.43 1.76 3.10
CA ILE A 63 -7.78 0.55 3.65
C ILE A 63 -6.90 -0.11 2.58
N LEU A 64 -7.40 -0.23 1.34
CA LEU A 64 -6.61 -0.79 0.23
C LEU A 64 -5.42 0.13 -0.13
N HIS A 65 -5.64 1.45 -0.14
CA HIS A 65 -4.58 2.41 -0.42
C HIS A 65 -3.54 2.56 0.69
N VAL A 66 -3.83 2.18 1.92
CA VAL A 66 -2.81 2.03 2.98
C VAL A 66 -2.06 0.72 2.80
N SER A 67 -2.78 -0.36 2.52
CA SER A 67 -2.22 -1.71 2.49
C SER A 67 -1.23 -1.92 1.34
N GLY A 68 -1.50 -1.35 0.16
CA GLY A 68 -0.62 -1.43 -1.00
C GLY A 68 0.78 -0.84 -0.71
N PRO A 69 0.90 0.45 -0.35
CA PRO A 69 2.17 1.08 0.02
C PRO A 69 2.89 0.42 1.21
N LEU A 70 2.18 -0.17 2.18
CA LEU A 70 2.82 -0.93 3.25
C LEU A 70 3.45 -2.24 2.74
N LEU A 71 2.83 -2.90 1.78
CA LEU A 71 3.42 -4.05 1.11
C LEU A 71 4.67 -3.62 0.32
N GLU A 72 4.58 -2.55 -0.46
CA GLU A 72 5.72 -1.99 -1.21
C GLU A 72 6.87 -1.57 -0.30
N LEU A 73 6.56 -0.94 0.84
CA LEU A 73 7.53 -0.61 1.86
C LEU A 73 8.25 -1.86 2.37
N HIS A 74 7.50 -2.88 2.73
CA HIS A 74 8.06 -4.14 3.23
C HIS A 74 8.95 -4.81 2.18
N GLU A 75 8.51 -4.89 0.92
CA GLU A 75 9.31 -5.42 -0.19
C GLU A 75 10.59 -4.61 -0.40
N THR A 76 10.50 -3.28 -0.36
CA THR A 76 11.65 -2.37 -0.52
C THR A 76 12.66 -2.54 0.62
N LEU A 77 12.19 -2.69 1.86
CA LEU A 77 13.05 -2.93 3.03
C LEU A 77 13.81 -4.25 2.91
N ILE A 78 13.14 -5.33 2.45
CA ILE A 78 13.79 -6.62 2.19
C ILE A 78 14.80 -6.51 1.05
N ARG A 79 14.41 -5.93 -0.09
CA ARG A 79 15.26 -5.77 -1.28
C ARG A 79 16.54 -4.99 -0.97
N LYS A 80 16.45 -3.98 -0.10
CA LYS A 80 17.60 -3.17 0.35
C LYS A 80 18.38 -3.79 1.52
N GLY A 81 17.99 -4.96 2.02
CA GLY A 81 18.66 -5.66 3.12
C GLY A 81 18.57 -4.95 4.48
N LEU A 82 17.56 -4.08 4.65
CA LEU A 82 17.34 -3.33 5.89
C LEU A 82 16.59 -4.17 6.95
N VAL A 83 15.85 -5.19 6.52
CA VAL A 83 15.15 -6.16 7.38
C VAL A 83 15.28 -7.58 6.82
N ASN A 84 15.13 -8.59 7.67
CA ASN A 84 15.14 -10.00 7.25
C ASN A 84 13.78 -10.42 6.70
N GLY A 85 13.74 -10.93 5.46
CA GLY A 85 12.51 -11.44 4.82
C GLY A 85 12.06 -12.84 5.27
N LYS A 86 12.61 -13.37 6.36
CA LYS A 86 12.16 -14.63 6.96
C LYS A 86 11.17 -14.33 8.08
N MET A 87 9.88 -14.40 7.77
CA MET A 87 8.83 -14.64 8.77
C MET A 87 8.47 -16.12 8.78
#